data_AF-F2LL55-F1
#
_entry.id   AF-F2LL55-F1
#
_cell.length_a   1.000
_cell.length_b   1.000
_cell.length_c   1.000
_cell.angle_alpha   90.00
_cell.angle_beta   90.00
_cell.angle_gamma   90.00
#
_symmetry.space_group_name_H-M   'P 1'
#
loop_
_entity.id
_entity.type
_entity.pdbx_description
1 polymer ?
#
loop_
_entity_poly.entity_id
_entity_poly.type
_entity_poly.pdbx_seq_one_letter_code
_entity_poly.pdbx_strand_id
1 'polypeptide(L)'
;MRYGVLSWRLAALGLALSANCMSAAQSGEEAVDLFPEQHWARLGRAAETVSPTADAREAASADVASAAAGDSPPDSMDAPFELAGEWRENGRRILVLDGMGQSFVLCATRCEVPGAILPGETITGAYRFGAVHRGKVVIHADDDTVFELTAPGMEASGSE
;
A
#
# COMPACT_ATOMS: atom_id res chain seq x y z
N MET A 1 -40.93 -6.41 -40.61
CA MET A 1 -41.66 -6.38 -39.33
C MET A 1 -41.53 -4.99 -38.73
N ARG A 2 -42.65 -4.33 -38.46
CA ARG A 2 -42.77 -3.03 -37.79
C ARG A 2 -42.81 -3.26 -36.27
N TYR A 3 -42.89 -2.16 -35.51
CA TYR A 3 -43.08 -2.01 -34.05
C TYR A 3 -41.77 -2.06 -33.24
N GLY A 4 -41.45 -1.11 -32.37
CA GLY A 4 -42.21 0.05 -31.92
C GLY A 4 -41.34 0.92 -31.02
N VAL A 5 -41.48 2.23 -31.21
CA VAL A 5 -40.98 3.29 -30.33
C VAL A 5 -41.84 3.25 -29.06
N LEU A 6 -41.23 3.19 -27.87
CA LEU A 6 -41.92 3.58 -26.65
C LEU A 6 -41.02 4.47 -25.79
N SER A 7 -41.12 5.74 -26.11
CA SER A 7 -40.71 6.89 -25.32
C SER A 7 -41.49 6.91 -24.01
N TRP A 8 -40.81 6.79 -22.87
CA TRP A 8 -41.37 7.14 -21.57
C TRP A 8 -40.73 8.45 -21.10
N ARG A 9 -41.47 9.54 -21.30
CA ARG A 9 -41.31 10.79 -20.54
C ARG A 9 -42.27 10.75 -19.35
N LEU A 10 -41.73 10.80 -18.13
CA LEU A 10 -42.41 11.31 -16.93
C LEU A 10 -41.31 12.02 -16.11
N ALA A 11 -41.19 13.35 -16.19
CA ALA A 11 -42.02 14.37 -15.54
C ALA A 11 -41.70 14.50 -14.04
N ALA A 12 -40.95 15.59 -13.78
CA ALA A 12 -40.77 16.39 -12.56
C ALA A 12 -41.58 16.04 -11.31
N LEU A 13 -40.94 16.17 -10.14
CA LEU A 13 -41.51 16.98 -9.07
C LEU A 13 -40.39 17.38 -8.09
N GLY A 14 -40.00 18.66 -8.13
CA GLY A 14 -39.15 19.29 -7.14
C GLY A 14 -39.95 19.51 -5.86
N LEU A 15 -39.49 18.92 -4.76
CA LEU A 15 -39.95 19.22 -3.41
C LEU A 15 -38.90 20.10 -2.73
N ALA A 16 -39.09 21.41 -2.86
CA ALA A 16 -38.45 22.38 -2.00
C ALA A 16 -39.13 22.31 -0.62
N LEU A 17 -38.53 21.60 0.34
CA LEU A 17 -38.92 21.71 1.74
C LEU A 17 -38.23 22.90 2.39
N SER A 18 -39.08 23.79 2.87
CA SER A 18 -38.84 24.99 3.67
C SER A 18 -37.99 24.75 4.91
N ALA A 19 -37.10 25.71 5.18
CA ALA A 19 -36.47 25.94 6.46
C ALA A 19 -37.50 26.15 7.58
N ASN A 20 -37.26 25.57 8.76
CA ASN A 20 -37.13 26.35 9.99
C ASN A 20 -36.77 25.51 11.22
N CYS A 21 -35.90 26.12 12.03
CA CYS A 21 -35.80 26.04 13.49
C CYS A 21 -35.62 24.67 14.14
N MET A 22 -34.44 24.46 14.74
CA MET A 22 -34.31 24.44 16.19
C MET A 22 -32.81 24.51 16.55
N SER A 23 -32.39 25.65 17.09
CA SER A 23 -31.20 25.68 17.94
C SER A 23 -31.52 24.86 19.18
N ALA A 24 -30.83 23.73 19.35
CA ALA A 24 -30.93 22.92 20.55
C ALA A 24 -29.51 22.58 21.04
N ALA A 25 -29.28 22.96 22.30
CA ALA A 25 -28.20 22.54 23.18
C ALA A 25 -26.77 22.91 22.75
N GLN A 26 -26.34 24.09 23.21
CA GLN A 26 -24.97 24.20 23.73
C GLN A 26 -24.91 23.34 25.01
N SER A 27 -24.70 22.05 24.86
CA SER A 27 -24.12 21.25 25.94
C SER A 27 -22.63 21.51 25.89
N GLY A 28 -22.15 22.29 26.86
CA GLY A 28 -20.73 22.46 27.13
C GLY A 28 -20.15 21.15 27.63
N GLU A 29 -19.84 20.26 26.70
CA GLU A 29 -18.84 19.22 26.88
C GLU A 29 -17.61 19.77 26.19
N GLU A 30 -16.56 20.10 26.95
CA GLU A 30 -15.27 20.48 26.39
C GLU A 30 -14.76 19.26 25.61
N ALA A 31 -15.07 19.20 24.32
CA ALA A 31 -14.61 18.17 23.43
C ALA A 31 -13.09 18.33 23.31
N VAL A 32 -12.36 17.52 24.10
CA VAL A 32 -10.92 17.40 23.96
C VAL A 32 -10.67 16.81 22.58
N ASP A 33 -10.14 17.64 21.68
CA ASP A 33 -9.72 17.20 20.36
C ASP A 33 -8.46 16.32 20.51
N LEU A 34 -8.67 15.00 20.50
CA LEU A 34 -7.61 14.01 20.57
C LEU A 34 -6.83 13.89 19.25
N PHE A 35 -7.32 14.51 18.16
CA PHE A 35 -6.76 14.38 16.82
C PHE A 35 -6.73 15.73 16.09
N PRO A 36 -5.97 16.72 16.60
CA PRO A 36 -5.87 18.02 15.95
C PRO A 36 -5.33 17.87 14.53
N GLU A 37 -5.88 18.66 13.61
CA GLU A 37 -5.50 18.64 12.21
C GLU A 37 -3.99 18.85 12.03
N GLN A 38 -3.34 17.87 11.40
CA GLN A 38 -1.92 17.96 11.06
C GLN A 38 -1.75 18.53 9.67
N HIS A 39 -1.11 19.70 9.58
CA HIS A 39 -0.80 20.35 8.31
C HIS A 39 0.56 19.90 7.76
N TRP A 40 0.58 19.46 6.50
CA TRP A 40 1.79 19.03 5.76
C TRP A 40 2.95 20.04 5.82
N ALA A 41 2.64 21.34 5.93
CA ALA A 41 3.65 22.41 6.06
C ALA A 41 4.53 22.31 7.33
N ARG A 42 4.14 21.53 8.35
CA ARG A 42 4.93 21.35 9.57
C ARG A 42 6.03 20.29 9.45
N LEU A 43 5.95 19.38 8.48
CA LEU A 43 6.94 18.32 8.32
C LEU A 43 8.35 18.86 7.99
N GLY A 44 8.44 20.01 7.32
CA GLY A 44 9.73 20.63 6.98
C GLY A 44 10.38 21.45 8.10
N ARG A 45 9.60 21.99 9.05
CA ARG A 45 10.13 22.91 10.08
C ARG A 45 10.77 22.18 11.26
N ALA A 46 10.34 20.95 11.54
CA ALA A 46 10.95 20.13 12.59
C ALA A 46 12.39 19.70 12.25
N ALA A 47 12.74 19.66 10.95
CA ALA A 47 14.09 19.33 10.50
C ALA A 47 15.10 20.48 10.69
N GLU A 48 14.65 21.73 10.86
CA GLU A 48 15.56 22.88 11.02
C GLU A 48 16.05 23.10 12.46
N THR A 49 15.38 22.56 13.48
CA THR A 49 15.72 22.88 14.88
C THR A 49 16.64 21.88 15.59
N VAL A 50 17.04 20.78 14.96
CA VAL A 50 18.06 19.87 15.54
C VAL A 50 18.97 19.37 14.43
N SER A 51 19.93 20.20 14.02
CA SER A 51 21.17 19.65 13.44
C SER A 51 21.94 19.01 14.60
N PRO A 52 22.10 17.68 14.66
CA PRO A 52 22.93 17.06 15.67
C PRO A 52 24.37 17.58 15.53
N THR A 53 25.00 17.89 16.66
CA THR A 53 26.42 18.26 16.68
C THR A 53 27.24 17.07 16.15
N ALA A 54 28.39 17.35 15.54
CA ALA A 54 29.26 16.31 14.96
C ALA A 54 29.66 15.23 15.99
N ASP A 55 29.78 15.59 17.27
CA ASP A 55 30.05 14.66 18.38
C ASP A 55 28.95 13.61 18.59
N ALA A 56 27.67 13.98 18.48
CA ALA A 56 26.55 13.04 18.63
C ALA A 56 26.45 12.07 17.44
N ARG A 57 26.92 12.49 16.26
CA ARG A 57 26.95 11.67 15.04
C ARG A 57 28.06 10.61 15.11
N GLU A 58 29.21 10.92 15.71
CA GLU A 58 30.33 9.97 15.85
C GLU A 58 30.02 8.88 16.89
N ALA A 59 29.44 9.24 18.03
CA ALA A 59 29.03 8.27 19.06
C ALA A 59 27.91 7.33 18.57
N ALA A 60 26.93 7.83 17.82
CA ALA A 60 25.89 7.00 17.22
C ALA A 60 26.42 6.06 16.11
N SER A 61 27.61 6.34 15.55
CA SER A 61 28.21 5.51 14.49
C SER A 61 29.03 4.34 15.05
N ALA A 62 29.53 4.44 16.28
CA ALA A 62 30.38 3.43 16.91
C ALA A 62 29.60 2.24 17.49
N ASP A 63 28.41 2.49 18.08
CA ASP A 63 27.57 1.43 18.66
C ASP A 63 26.88 0.55 17.59
N VAL A 64 26.60 1.11 16.40
CA VAL A 64 25.95 0.37 15.29
C VAL A 64 26.92 -0.57 14.58
N ALA A 65 28.23 -0.30 14.62
CA ALA A 65 29.24 -1.09 13.91
C ALA A 65 29.51 -2.48 14.54
N SER A 66 29.19 -2.67 15.82
CA SER A 66 29.52 -3.91 16.55
C SER A 66 28.41 -4.97 16.53
N ALA A 67 27.16 -4.60 16.19
CA ALA A 67 26.01 -5.51 16.21
C ALA A 67 25.72 -6.22 14.87
N ALA A 68 26.44 -5.87 13.79
CA ALA A 68 26.13 -6.33 12.43
C ALA A 68 26.95 -7.54 11.95
N ALA A 69 27.53 -8.33 12.86
CA ALA A 69 28.08 -9.65 12.51
C ALA A 69 27.03 -10.75 12.75
N GLY A 70 25.84 -10.55 12.17
CA GLY A 70 24.84 -11.60 12.05
C GLY A 70 25.16 -12.46 10.84
N ASP A 71 25.31 -13.76 11.09
CA ASP A 71 25.40 -14.84 10.12
C ASP A 71 24.30 -14.70 9.06
N SER A 72 24.62 -14.02 7.96
CA SER A 72 23.71 -13.87 6.83
C SER A 72 23.68 -15.21 6.09
N PRO A 73 22.50 -15.82 5.88
CA PRO A 73 22.39 -17.04 5.09
C PRO A 73 23.04 -16.83 3.71
N PRO A 74 23.66 -17.88 3.14
CA PRO A 74 24.46 -17.75 1.92
C PRO A 74 23.65 -17.13 0.79
N ASP A 75 24.28 -16.17 0.09
CA ASP A 75 23.87 -15.50 -1.16
C ASP A 75 22.54 -16.02 -1.72
N SER A 76 21.45 -15.50 -1.18
CA SER A 76 20.20 -15.50 -1.92
C SER A 76 20.47 -14.59 -3.10
N MET A 77 20.54 -15.12 -4.33
CA MET A 77 20.52 -14.27 -5.51
C MET A 77 19.40 -13.26 -5.29
N ASP A 78 19.75 -11.97 -5.20
CA ASP A 78 18.78 -10.92 -4.92
C ASP A 78 17.62 -11.11 -5.89
N ALA A 79 16.44 -11.40 -5.34
CA ALA A 79 15.30 -11.67 -6.18
C ALA A 79 15.08 -10.44 -7.06
N PRO A 80 14.80 -10.60 -8.36
CA PRO A 80 14.71 -9.48 -9.31
C PRO A 80 13.54 -8.53 -9.03
N PHE A 81 12.72 -8.87 -8.02
CA PHE A 81 11.59 -8.11 -7.54
C PHE A 81 11.50 -8.17 -6.02
N GLU A 82 10.93 -7.13 -5.44
CA GLU A 82 10.53 -7.03 -4.04
C GLU A 82 9.01 -6.84 -3.95
N LEU A 83 8.38 -7.39 -2.92
CA LEU A 83 6.96 -7.11 -2.64
C LEU A 83 6.83 -5.76 -1.93
N ALA A 84 6.58 -4.70 -2.71
CA ALA A 84 6.50 -3.32 -2.24
C ALA A 84 5.21 -2.99 -1.46
N GLY A 85 4.15 -3.78 -1.65
CA GLY A 85 2.92 -3.56 -0.90
C GLY A 85 1.81 -4.54 -1.23
N GLU A 86 0.78 -4.50 -0.40
CA GLU A 86 -0.42 -5.28 -0.60
C GLU A 86 -1.65 -4.55 -0.08
N TRP A 87 -2.79 -4.78 -0.73
CA TRP A 87 -4.08 -4.35 -0.21
C TRP A 87 -5.18 -5.35 -0.58
N ARG A 88 -6.38 -5.11 -0.06
CA ARG A 88 -7.58 -5.85 -0.46
C ARG A 88 -8.57 -4.93 -1.14
N GLU A 89 -9.12 -5.39 -2.25
CA GLU A 89 -10.17 -4.68 -2.98
C GLU A 89 -11.29 -5.66 -3.33
N ASN A 90 -12.51 -5.37 -2.88
CA ASN A 90 -13.67 -6.25 -3.07
C ASN A 90 -13.40 -7.70 -2.61
N GLY A 91 -12.68 -7.86 -1.49
CA GLY A 91 -12.29 -9.16 -0.95
C GLY A 91 -11.13 -9.86 -1.68
N ARG A 92 -10.62 -9.30 -2.78
CA ARG A 92 -9.50 -9.85 -3.57
C ARG A 92 -8.17 -9.26 -3.06
N ARG A 93 -7.13 -10.08 -2.96
CA ARG A 93 -5.77 -9.61 -2.57
C ARG A 93 -5.07 -9.07 -3.82
N ILE A 94 -4.59 -7.84 -3.71
CA ILE A 94 -3.81 -7.15 -4.74
C ILE A 94 -2.40 -6.92 -4.19
N LEU A 95 -1.39 -7.15 -5.03
CA LEU A 95 0.02 -7.11 -4.66
C LEU A 95 0.76 -6.16 -5.59
N VAL A 96 1.76 -5.45 -5.08
CA VAL A 96 2.66 -4.61 -5.88
C VAL A 96 4.05 -5.18 -5.80
N LEU A 97 4.60 -5.52 -6.96
CA LEU A 97 6.03 -5.78 -7.08
C LEU A 97 6.75 -4.52 -7.51
N ASP A 98 7.90 -4.24 -6.92
CA ASP A 98 8.90 -3.32 -7.45
C ASP A 98 10.08 -4.15 -7.95
N GLY A 99 10.62 -3.80 -9.11
CA GLY A 99 11.78 -4.46 -9.67
C GLY A 99 12.05 -3.99 -11.09
N MET A 100 13.31 -4.06 -11.51
CA MET A 100 13.72 -3.65 -12.86
C MET A 100 13.26 -2.24 -13.24
N GLY A 101 13.28 -1.31 -12.28
CA GLY A 101 12.98 0.11 -12.46
C GLY A 101 11.50 0.45 -12.69
N GLN A 102 10.58 -0.46 -12.39
CA GLN A 102 9.14 -0.22 -12.54
C GLN A 102 8.32 -1.01 -11.53
N SER A 103 7.05 -0.63 -11.37
CA SER A 103 6.11 -1.32 -10.48
C SER A 103 5.09 -2.14 -11.26
N PHE A 104 4.77 -3.32 -10.75
CA PHE A 104 3.82 -4.24 -11.36
C PHE A 104 2.71 -4.56 -10.37
N VAL A 105 1.47 -4.53 -10.83
CA VAL A 105 0.32 -4.91 -10.00
C VAL A 105 -0.07 -6.35 -10.32
N LEU A 106 -0.15 -7.19 -9.30
CA LEU A 106 -0.58 -8.58 -9.42
C LEU A 106 -1.91 -8.80 -8.71
N CYS A 107 -2.70 -9.72 -9.26
CA CYS A 107 -3.94 -10.17 -8.64
C CYS A 107 -3.90 -11.68 -8.42
N ALA A 108 -3.99 -12.12 -7.16
CA ALA A 108 -3.99 -13.55 -6.82
C ALA A 108 -5.16 -14.32 -7.45
N THR A 109 -6.27 -13.62 -7.68
CA THR A 109 -7.47 -14.07 -8.37
C THR A 109 -7.97 -12.92 -9.24
N ARG A 110 -8.72 -13.19 -10.32
CA ARG A 110 -9.24 -12.15 -11.23
C ARG A 110 -9.84 -10.96 -10.48
N CYS A 111 -9.37 -9.76 -10.83
CA CYS A 111 -9.72 -8.48 -10.23
C CYS A 111 -10.13 -7.47 -11.33
N GLU A 112 -10.65 -6.32 -10.92
CA GLU A 112 -11.04 -5.23 -11.84
C GLU A 112 -9.96 -4.16 -11.98
N VAL A 113 -8.75 -4.41 -11.46
CA VAL A 113 -7.62 -3.49 -11.55
C VAL A 113 -7.07 -3.51 -12.98
N PRO A 114 -7.07 -2.37 -13.69
CA PRO A 114 -6.57 -2.30 -15.05
C PRO A 114 -5.09 -2.69 -15.14
N GLY A 115 -4.74 -3.54 -16.09
CA GLY A 115 -3.36 -3.96 -16.32
C GLY A 115 -2.77 -4.85 -15.23
N ALA A 116 -3.58 -5.34 -14.29
CA ALA A 116 -3.11 -6.28 -13.29
C ALA A 116 -2.76 -7.64 -13.91
N ILE A 117 -1.61 -8.17 -13.53
CA ILE A 117 -1.07 -9.44 -13.99
C ILE A 117 -1.72 -10.58 -13.18
N LEU A 118 -2.22 -11.58 -13.88
CA LEU A 118 -2.86 -12.76 -13.32
C LEU A 118 -1.89 -13.95 -13.23
N PRO A 119 -2.23 -14.98 -12.42
CA PRO A 119 -1.46 -16.22 -12.37
C PRO A 119 -1.28 -16.82 -13.78
N GLY A 120 -0.04 -17.15 -14.12
CA GLY A 120 0.38 -17.62 -15.43
C GLY A 120 0.75 -16.52 -16.44
N GLU A 121 0.55 -15.24 -16.14
CA GLU A 121 0.88 -14.14 -17.05
C GLU A 121 2.31 -13.63 -16.86
N THR A 122 2.87 -13.06 -17.93
CA THR A 122 4.22 -12.48 -17.92
C THR A 122 4.23 -11.18 -17.13
N ILE A 123 5.20 -11.03 -16.22
CA ILE A 123 5.46 -9.78 -15.51
C ILE A 123 6.28 -8.86 -16.43
N THR A 124 7.47 -9.32 -16.80
CA THR A 124 8.34 -8.67 -17.80
C THR A 124 9.43 -9.64 -18.26
N GLY A 125 9.87 -9.51 -19.52
CA GLY A 125 10.94 -10.34 -20.08
C GLY A 125 10.71 -11.83 -19.88
N ALA A 126 11.62 -12.46 -19.15
CA ALA A 126 11.63 -13.89 -18.82
C ALA A 126 10.75 -14.27 -17.61
N TYR A 127 10.20 -13.30 -16.88
CA TYR A 127 9.54 -13.54 -15.61
C TYR A 127 8.02 -13.69 -15.76
N ARG A 128 7.47 -14.71 -15.10
CA ARG A 128 6.04 -15.03 -15.08
C ARG A 128 5.53 -15.09 -13.66
N PHE A 129 4.37 -14.50 -13.42
CA PHE A 129 3.69 -14.65 -12.15
C PHE A 129 3.11 -16.06 -12.05
N GLY A 130 3.58 -16.85 -11.09
CA GLY A 130 3.10 -18.21 -10.85
C GLY A 130 1.75 -18.21 -10.15
N ALA A 131 1.77 -17.96 -8.85
CA ALA A 131 0.58 -17.85 -8.01
C ALA A 131 0.95 -17.25 -6.65
N VAL A 132 -0.07 -17.06 -5.79
CA VAL A 132 0.16 -16.87 -4.36
C VAL A 132 -0.04 -18.20 -3.66
N HIS A 133 1.01 -18.74 -3.04
CA HIS A 133 0.97 -20.00 -2.30
C HIS A 133 1.41 -19.79 -0.85
N ARG A 134 0.56 -20.18 0.11
CA ARG A 134 0.84 -20.08 1.56
C ARG A 134 1.34 -18.68 1.99
N GLY A 135 0.73 -17.64 1.42
CA GLY A 135 1.08 -16.25 1.73
C GLY A 135 2.23 -15.68 0.90
N LYS A 136 3.02 -16.53 0.23
CA LYS A 136 4.16 -16.14 -0.60
C LYS A 136 3.76 -15.93 -2.05
N VAL A 137 4.42 -14.98 -2.72
CA VAL A 137 4.28 -14.72 -4.16
C VAL A 137 5.31 -15.56 -4.90
N VAL A 138 4.86 -16.42 -5.79
CA VAL A 138 5.73 -17.29 -6.59
C VAL A 138 5.94 -16.66 -7.97
N ILE A 139 7.21 -16.50 -8.36
CA ILE A 139 7.63 -15.98 -9.66
C ILE A 139 8.51 -17.04 -10.33
N HIS A 140 8.24 -17.34 -11.59
CA HIS A 140 9.05 -18.22 -12.42
C HIS A 140 9.88 -17.40 -13.39
N ALA A 141 11.18 -17.69 -13.49
CA ALA A 141 12.02 -17.28 -14.61
C ALA A 141 12.00 -18.34 -15.72
N ASP A 142 12.58 -18.01 -16.88
CA ASP A 142 12.63 -18.88 -18.06
C ASP A 142 13.66 -20.01 -17.96
N ASP A 143 14.67 -19.83 -17.10
CA ASP A 143 15.70 -20.81 -16.74
C ASP A 143 15.22 -21.82 -15.67
N ASP A 144 13.91 -21.95 -15.48
CA ASP A 144 13.25 -22.75 -14.44
C ASP A 144 13.54 -22.30 -12.99
N THR A 145 14.20 -21.15 -12.79
CA THR A 145 14.40 -20.59 -11.45
C THR A 145 13.07 -20.11 -10.85
N VAL A 146 12.84 -20.43 -9.57
CA VAL A 146 11.64 -20.05 -8.83
C VAL A 146 12.00 -19.14 -7.67
N PHE A 147 11.38 -17.96 -7.64
CA PHE A 147 11.51 -17.00 -6.56
C PHE A 147 10.24 -17.02 -5.70
N GLU A 148 10.41 -17.11 -4.38
CA GLU A 148 9.32 -16.99 -3.42
C GLU A 148 9.47 -15.69 -2.63
N LEU A 149 8.64 -14.70 -2.93
CA LEU A 149 8.65 -13.43 -2.21
C LEU A 149 7.69 -13.48 -1.04
N THR A 150 8.16 -13.03 0.12
CA THR A 150 7.32 -12.76 1.29
C THR A 150 7.30 -11.25 1.47
N ALA A 151 6.17 -10.70 1.93
CA ALA A 151 6.16 -9.30 2.35
C ALA A 151 7.27 -9.11 3.38
N PRO A 152 8.06 -8.03 3.31
CA PRO A 152 8.88 -7.67 4.44
C PRO A 152 7.92 -7.58 5.62
N GLY A 153 8.10 -8.45 6.60
CA GLY A 153 7.45 -8.26 7.87
C GLY A 153 7.81 -6.84 8.28
N MET A 154 6.82 -6.00 8.58
CA MET A 154 7.05 -5.01 9.62
C MET A 154 7.56 -5.84 10.79
N GLU A 155 8.88 -5.93 10.92
CA GLU A 155 9.50 -6.65 12.02
C GLU A 155 8.83 -6.09 13.26
N ALA A 156 8.14 -6.99 13.97
CA ALA A 156 7.40 -6.63 15.15
C ALA A 156 8.32 -5.73 15.97
N SER A 157 7.90 -4.48 16.21
CA SER A 157 8.55 -3.65 17.22
C SER A 157 8.49 -4.43 18.52
N GLY A 158 9.56 -5.19 18.80
CA GLY A 158 9.81 -5.85 20.06
C GLY A 158 9.99 -4.74 21.07
N SER A 159 8.89 -4.43 21.77
CA SER A 159 8.95 -3.71 23.03
C SER A 159 9.22 -4.78 24.08
N GLU A 160 10.47 -4.87 24.51
CA GLU A 160 10.83 -5.52 25.77
C GLU A 160 10.63 -4.54 26.93
#